data_AF-A0A1E5WJ06-F1
#
_entry.id   AF-A0A1E5WJ06-F1
#
_cell.length_a   1.000
_cell.length_b   1.000
_cell.length_c   1.000
_cell.angle_alpha   90.00
_cell.angle_beta   90.00
_cell.angle_gamma   90.00
#
_symmetry.space_group_name_H-M   'P 1'
#
loop_
_entity.id
_entity.type
_entity.pdbx_description
1 polymer ?
#
loop_
_entity_poly.entity_id
_entity_poly.type
_entity_poly.pdbx_seq_one_letter_code
_entity_poly.pdbx_strand_id
1 'polypeptide(L)'
;LLRENNLQESALVDVWLNVEAQQYNRTPDQKCIGECIEKMKKVLDVYEARLSKSKYLAGDFVSLADLRHLPYTVYFMRTPYASVFDSYPRVKAWWKELMRCV
;
A
#
# COMPACT_ATOMS: atom_id res chain seq x y z
N LEU A 1 11.58 15.78 -23.60
CA LEU A 1 12.87 15.05 -23.60
C LEU A 1 12.77 13.76 -24.42
N LEU A 2 12.09 13.79 -25.57
CA LEU A 2 12.21 12.76 -26.61
C LEU A 2 12.44 13.55 -27.90
N ARG A 3 13.55 13.29 -28.59
CA ARG A 3 13.76 13.80 -29.94
C ARG A 3 12.93 12.91 -30.86
N GLU A 4 11.73 13.36 -31.20
CA GLU A 4 10.77 12.64 -32.06
C GLU A 4 11.29 12.31 -33.47
N ASN A 5 12.50 12.80 -33.83
CA ASN A 5 13.06 12.70 -35.18
C ASN A 5 14.16 11.63 -35.33
N ASN A 6 14.43 10.79 -34.32
CA ASN A 6 15.37 9.67 -34.44
C ASN A 6 14.66 8.32 -34.21
N LEU A 7 14.31 7.65 -35.32
CA LEU A 7 13.63 6.35 -35.34
C LEU A 7 14.37 5.27 -34.54
N GLN A 8 15.71 5.30 -34.51
CA GLN A 8 16.51 4.31 -33.78
C GLN A 8 16.45 4.56 -32.27
N GLU A 9 16.50 5.82 -31.83
CA GLU A 9 16.36 6.17 -30.41
C GLU A 9 14.95 5.88 -29.88
N SER A 10 13.92 6.16 -30.68
CA SER A 10 12.53 5.82 -30.32
C SER A 10 12.37 4.31 -30.17
N ALA A 11 12.88 3.52 -31.12
CA ALA A 11 12.80 2.05 -31.05
C ALA A 11 13.52 1.48 -29.81
N LEU A 12 14.63 2.09 -29.38
CA LEU A 12 15.33 1.67 -28.16
C LEU A 12 14.52 1.97 -26.89
N VAL A 13 13.87 3.13 -26.82
CA VAL A 13 12.97 3.47 -25.71
C VAL A 13 11.77 2.51 -25.69
N ASP A 14 11.18 2.19 -26.84
CA ASP A 14 10.07 1.24 -26.93
C ASP A 14 10.49 -0.17 -26.52
N VAL A 15 11.67 -0.63 -26.93
CA VAL A 15 12.22 -1.93 -26.50
C VAL A 15 12.46 -1.94 -25.00
N TRP A 16 13.02 -0.87 -24.44
CA TRP A 16 13.26 -0.76 -23.00
C TRP A 16 11.94 -0.78 -22.20
N LEU A 17 10.95 0.02 -22.61
CA LEU A 17 9.62 0.03 -22.00
C LEU A 17 8.94 -1.35 -22.07
N ASN A 18 9.10 -2.07 -23.17
CA ASN A 18 8.57 -3.43 -23.31
C ASN A 18 9.26 -4.44 -22.38
N VAL A 19 10.59 -4.35 -22.22
CA VAL A 19 11.34 -5.19 -21.28
C VAL A 19 10.94 -4.87 -19.83
N GLU A 20 10.81 -3.59 -19.47
CA GLU A 20 10.32 -3.20 -18.15
C GLU A 20 8.89 -3.67 -17.91
N ALA A 21 8.01 -3.54 -18.91
CA ALA A 21 6.63 -4.00 -18.82
C ALA A 21 6.54 -5.50 -18.50
N GLN A 22 7.43 -6.35 -19.04
CA GLN A 22 7.46 -7.78 -18.72
C GLN A 22 7.74 -8.06 -17.22
N GLN A 23 8.51 -7.20 -16.55
CA GLN A 23 8.76 -7.32 -15.11
C GLN A 23 7.48 -7.04 -14.30
N TYR A 24 6.62 -6.16 -14.78
CA TYR A 24 5.33 -5.81 -14.17
C TYR A 24 4.16 -6.67 -14.65
N ASN A 25 4.33 -7.47 -15.71
CA ASN A 25 3.31 -8.36 -16.27
C ASN A 25 3.29 -9.78 -15.66
N ARG A 26 3.96 -10.00 -14.52
CA ARG A 26 3.80 -11.28 -13.81
C ARG A 26 2.45 -11.34 -13.10
N THR A 27 1.74 -12.45 -13.30
CA THR A 27 0.56 -12.77 -12.52
C THR A 27 0.93 -12.82 -11.02
N PRO A 28 0.19 -12.13 -10.14
CA PRO A 28 0.49 -12.15 -8.72
C PRO A 28 0.39 -13.56 -8.14
N ASP A 29 1.40 -13.98 -7.37
CA ASP A 29 1.40 -15.26 -6.66
C ASP A 29 0.34 -15.24 -5.56
N GLN A 30 -0.80 -15.88 -5.84
CA GLN A 30 -1.95 -15.93 -4.94
C GLN A 30 -1.63 -16.63 -3.62
N LYS A 31 -0.72 -17.62 -3.62
CA LYS A 31 -0.33 -18.30 -2.39
C LYS A 31 0.48 -17.36 -1.51
N CYS A 32 1.48 -16.69 -2.08
CA CYS A 32 2.28 -15.70 -1.37
C CYS A 32 1.41 -14.57 -0.80
N ILE A 33 0.46 -14.06 -1.60
CA ILE A 33 -0.48 -13.03 -1.15
C ILE A 33 -1.33 -13.52 0.01
N GLY A 34 -1.90 -14.73 -0.08
CA GLY A 34 -2.69 -15.31 1.01
C GLY A 34 -1.90 -15.37 2.32
N GLU A 35 -0.66 -15.87 2.27
CA GLU A 35 0.23 -15.91 3.45
C GLU A 35 0.55 -14.51 4.00
N CYS A 36 0.74 -13.52 3.13
CA CYS A 36 0.95 -12.13 3.52
C CYS A 36 -0.30 -11.51 4.16
N ILE A 37 -1.50 -11.82 3.66
CA ILE A 37 -2.76 -11.36 4.25
C ILE A 37 -2.95 -11.94 5.65
N GLU A 38 -2.65 -13.21 5.87
CA GLU A 38 -2.73 -13.81 7.21
C GLU A 38 -1.71 -13.20 8.19
N LYS A 39 -0.51 -12.84 7.72
CA LYS A 39 0.46 -12.07 8.52
C LYS A 39 -0.04 -10.65 8.81
N MET A 40 -0.66 -9.99 7.83
CA MET A 40 -1.24 -8.66 7.99
C MET A 40 -2.33 -8.65 9.05
N LYS A 41 -3.26 -9.61 9.03
CA LYS A 41 -4.32 -9.75 10.05
C LYS A 41 -3.76 -9.75 11.47
N LYS A 42 -2.68 -10.49 11.73
CA LYS A 42 -2.00 -10.50 13.04
C LYS A 42 -1.47 -9.12 13.46
N VAL A 43 -0.96 -8.33 12.51
CA VAL A 43 -0.53 -6.95 12.78
C VAL A 43 -1.74 -6.07 13.08
N LEU A 44 -2.82 -6.24 12.33
CA LEU A 44 -4.08 -5.51 12.54
C LEU A 44 -4.73 -5.85 13.87
N ASP A 45 -4.65 -7.10 14.35
CA ASP A 45 -5.12 -7.49 15.69
C ASP A 45 -4.38 -6.68 16.78
N VAL A 46 -3.06 -6.53 16.64
CA VAL A 46 -2.24 -5.71 17.57
C VAL A 46 -2.65 -4.24 17.50
N TYR A 47 -2.90 -3.72 16.29
CA TYR A 47 -3.28 -2.31 16.12
C TYR A 47 -4.68 -2.05 16.64
N GLU A 48 -5.63 -2.93 16.40
CA GLU A 48 -6.99 -2.84 16.92
C GLU A 48 -6.98 -2.84 18.46
N ALA A 49 -6.21 -3.73 19.07
CA ALA A 49 -6.01 -3.75 20.52
C ALA A 49 -5.33 -2.48 21.04
N ARG A 50 -4.32 -1.96 20.33
CA ARG A 50 -3.65 -0.70 20.69
C ARG A 50 -4.59 0.50 20.58
N LEU A 51 -5.29 0.64 19.46
CA LEU A 51 -6.22 1.72 19.17
C LEU A 51 -7.51 1.66 20.02
N SER A 52 -7.74 0.54 20.73
CA SER A 52 -8.75 0.49 21.78
C SER A 52 -8.38 1.31 23.03
N LYS A 53 -7.09 1.64 23.20
CA LYS A 53 -6.55 2.32 24.39
C LYS A 53 -6.12 3.76 24.11
N SER A 54 -5.82 4.10 22.86
CA SER A 54 -5.35 5.42 22.45
C SER A 54 -5.89 5.79 21.06
N LYS A 55 -6.06 7.09 20.78
CA LYS A 55 -6.60 7.54 19.49
C LYS A 55 -5.69 7.21 18.30
N TYR A 56 -4.38 7.26 18.51
CA TYR A 56 -3.33 6.97 17.52
C TYR A 56 -2.35 5.93 18.07
N LEU A 57 -1.42 5.46 17.24
CA LEU A 57 -0.52 4.36 17.61
C LEU A 57 0.40 4.74 18.78
N ALA A 58 0.85 5.99 18.86
CA ALA A 58 1.73 6.47 19.93
C ALA A 58 1.01 7.16 21.11
N GLY A 59 -0.30 7.42 21.03
CA GLY A 59 -1.02 8.17 22.06
C GLY A 59 -2.21 8.93 21.48
N ASP A 60 -2.47 10.13 22.01
CA ASP A 60 -3.68 10.91 21.66
C ASP A 60 -3.48 11.93 20.55
N PHE A 61 -2.26 12.01 20.00
CA PHE A 61 -1.87 12.89 18.89
C PHE A 61 -1.14 12.11 17.79
N VAL A 62 -1.29 12.57 16.55
CA VAL A 62 -0.60 12.00 15.38
C VAL A 62 0.91 12.07 15.60
N SER A 63 1.59 10.96 15.32
CA SER A 63 3.02 10.83 15.50
C SER A 63 3.69 10.23 14.27
N LEU A 64 5.02 10.20 14.27
CA LEU A 64 5.78 9.48 13.24
C LEU A 64 5.40 7.99 13.17
N ALA A 65 4.96 7.39 14.29
CA ALA A 65 4.50 6.02 14.31
C ALA A 65 3.26 5.79 13.44
N ASP A 66 2.45 6.84 13.20
CA ASP A 66 1.28 6.79 12.34
C ASP A 66 1.62 7.15 10.88
N LEU A 67 2.42 8.21 10.70
CA LEU A 67 2.75 8.75 9.36
C LEU A 67 3.57 7.77 8.52
N ARG A 68 4.41 6.94 9.16
CA ARG A 68 5.22 5.93 8.46
C ARG A 68 4.37 4.95 7.64
N HIS A 69 3.11 4.75 8.02
CA HIS A 69 2.22 3.79 7.35
C HIS A 69 1.57 4.34 6.09
N LEU A 70 1.52 5.66 5.90
CA LEU A 70 0.80 6.30 4.80
C LEU A 70 1.14 5.74 3.41
N PRO A 71 2.40 5.73 2.93
CA PRO A 71 2.69 5.31 1.56
C PRO A 71 2.25 3.86 1.30
N TYR A 72 2.56 2.94 2.21
CA TYR A 72 2.24 1.53 2.04
C TYR A 72 0.75 1.23 2.19
N THR A 73 0.06 1.87 3.15
CA THR A 73 -1.38 1.68 3.33
C THR A 73 -2.17 2.28 2.18
N VAL A 74 -1.76 3.42 1.60
CA VAL A 74 -2.39 3.95 0.36
C VAL A 74 -2.31 2.92 -0.77
N TYR A 75 -1.15 2.29 -0.98
CA TYR A 75 -1.03 1.24 -2.01
C TYR A 75 -1.89 0.02 -1.67
N PHE A 76 -1.85 -0.45 -0.43
CA PHE A 76 -2.65 -1.59 0.02
C PHE A 76 -4.15 -1.36 -0.19
N MET A 77 -4.65 -0.16 0.12
CA MET A 77 -6.05 0.20 -0.05
C MET A 77 -6.52 0.26 -1.51
N ARG A 78 -5.60 0.28 -2.48
CA ARG A 78 -5.91 0.19 -3.92
C ARG A 78 -5.93 -1.26 -4.43
N THR A 79 -5.68 -2.24 -3.56
CA THR A 79 -5.73 -3.67 -3.92
C THR A 79 -7.12 -4.26 -3.62
N PRO A 80 -7.47 -5.42 -4.22
CA PRO A 80 -8.70 -6.14 -3.88
C PRO A 80 -8.81 -6.58 -2.41
N TYR A 81 -7.70 -6.57 -1.67
CA TYR A 81 -7.64 -7.01 -0.27
C TYR A 81 -7.86 -5.88 0.74
N ALA A 82 -8.17 -4.66 0.28
CA ALA A 82 -8.46 -3.52 1.15
C ALA A 82 -9.58 -3.81 2.17
N SER A 83 -10.54 -4.65 1.80
CA SER A 83 -11.67 -5.08 2.65
C SER A 83 -11.23 -5.81 3.92
N VAL A 84 -9.98 -6.27 4.02
CA VAL A 84 -9.44 -6.83 5.28
C VAL A 84 -9.61 -5.82 6.44
N PHE A 85 -9.50 -4.51 6.18
CA PHE A 85 -9.68 -3.48 7.20
C PHE A 85 -11.13 -3.39 7.73
N ASP A 86 -12.11 -3.94 7.02
CA ASP A 86 -13.52 -3.88 7.43
C ASP A 86 -13.79 -4.68 8.70
N SER A 87 -12.98 -5.69 8.98
CA SER A 87 -13.02 -6.47 10.23
C SER A 87 -12.39 -5.76 11.42
N TYR A 88 -11.74 -4.61 11.21
CA TYR A 88 -10.97 -3.87 12.22
C TYR A 88 -11.49 -2.44 12.35
N PRO A 89 -12.59 -2.21 13.07
CA PRO A 89 -13.29 -0.93 13.07
C PRO A 89 -12.44 0.23 13.60
N ARG A 90 -11.58 0.01 14.60
CA ARG A 90 -10.71 1.07 15.13
C ARG A 90 -9.55 1.35 14.19
N VAL A 91 -8.94 0.33 13.60
CA VAL A 91 -7.94 0.51 12.53
C VAL A 91 -8.54 1.30 11.37
N LYS A 92 -9.74 0.93 10.91
CA LYS A 92 -10.43 1.60 9.81
C LYS A 92 -10.74 3.06 10.14
N ALA A 93 -11.16 3.35 11.37
CA ALA A 93 -11.38 4.72 11.84
C ALA A 93 -10.08 5.52 11.91
N TRP A 94 -9.02 4.95 12.48
CA TRP A 94 -7.67 5.52 12.53
C TRP A 94 -7.16 5.87 11.13
N TRP A 95 -7.28 4.94 10.18
CA TRP A 95 -6.88 5.18 8.79
C TRP A 95 -7.65 6.33 8.13
N LYS A 96 -8.98 6.38 8.32
CA LYS A 96 -9.81 7.47 7.80
C LYS A 96 -9.41 8.83 8.35
N GLU A 97 -9.07 8.89 9.64
CA GLU A 97 -8.62 10.13 10.28
C GLU A 97 -7.27 10.58 9.71
N LEU A 98 -6.31 9.67 9.53
CA LEU A 98 -5.01 10.01 8.92
C LEU A 98 -5.16 10.59 7.52
N MET A 99 -6.05 10.02 6.69
CA MET A 99 -6.33 10.51 5.34
C MET A 99 -7.11 11.83 5.31
N ARG A 100 -7.63 12.30 6.45
CA ARG A 100 -8.23 13.64 6.57
C ARG A 100 -7.18 14.71 6.89
N CYS A 101 -6.10 14.33 7.57
CA CYS A 101 -5.05 15.23 8.02
C CYS A 101 -3.95 15.50 6.97
N VAL A 102 -3.95 14.76 5.86
CA VAL A 102 -2.95 14.82 4.77
C VAL A 102 -3.68 15.08 3.46
#